data_AF-A0A9P1GN47-F1
#
_entry.id   AF-A0A9P1GN47-F1
#
_cell.length_a   1.000
_cell.length_b   1.000
_cell.length_c   1.000
_cell.angle_alpha   90.00
_cell.angle_beta   90.00
_cell.angle_gamma   90.00
#
_symmetry.space_group_name_H-M   'P 1'
#
loop_
_entity.id
_entity.type
_entity.pdbx_description
1 polymer ?
#
loop_
_entity_poly.entity_id
_entity_poly.type
_entity_poly.pdbx_seq_one_letter_code
_entity_poly.pdbx_strand_id
1 'polypeptide(L)'
;ADRSARVVSMFLKAADIGHAGKPLEITRRMTIRIHMEFFAQGEEERELGLPISPLCDRNEVNVAGSQVGFLHHLVIPLYKAVHFFVTSDEFLNDCLNRLEANLSHWQSSNPCVCTDDIPDKRSSCDSTVASRGVFPQEQIVKLINGFE
;
A
#
# COMPACT_ATOMS: atom_id res chain seq x y z
N ALA A 1 12.60 27.59 -3.99
CA ALA A 1 11.72 26.67 -4.74
C ALA A 1 10.28 27.09 -4.53
N ASP A 2 9.55 27.32 -5.62
CA ASP A 2 8.20 27.90 -5.65
C ASP A 2 7.19 27.11 -4.80
N ARG A 3 6.41 27.80 -3.96
CA ARG A 3 5.34 27.21 -3.12
C ARG A 3 4.35 26.44 -3.98
N SER A 4 4.07 26.94 -5.17
CA SER A 4 3.17 26.30 -6.15
C SER A 4 3.72 24.94 -6.60
N ALA A 5 5.02 24.85 -6.86
CA ALA A 5 5.67 23.59 -7.27
C ALA A 5 5.59 22.51 -6.20
N ARG A 6 5.70 22.88 -4.91
CA ARG A 6 5.54 21.93 -3.79
C ARG A 6 4.12 21.39 -3.68
N VAL A 7 3.13 22.26 -3.85
CA VAL A 7 1.71 21.89 -3.84
C VAL A 7 1.41 20.95 -5.00
N VAL A 8 1.85 21.27 -6.22
CA VAL A 8 1.69 20.39 -7.40
C VAL A 8 2.39 19.04 -7.19
N SER A 9 3.60 19.03 -6.63
CA SER A 9 4.32 17.78 -6.31
C SER A 9 3.53 16.91 -5.33
N MET A 10 2.90 17.51 -4.32
CA MET A 10 2.06 16.78 -3.37
C MET A 10 0.82 16.17 -4.05
N PHE A 11 0.14 16.91 -4.94
CA PHE A 11 -0.98 16.38 -5.73
C PHE A 11 -0.55 15.25 -6.66
N LEU A 12 0.62 15.36 -7.29
CA LEU A 12 1.16 14.32 -8.15
C LEU A 12 1.43 13.04 -7.36
N LYS A 13 2.01 13.15 -6.16
CA LYS A 13 2.21 12.01 -5.25
C LYS A 13 0.89 11.38 -4.83
N ALA A 14 -0.12 12.19 -4.53
CA ALA A 14 -1.44 11.69 -4.16
C ALA A 14 -2.11 10.95 -5.33
N ALA A 15 -1.94 11.45 -6.57
CA ALA A 15 -2.45 10.79 -7.76
C ALA A 15 -1.81 9.40 -7.99
N ASP A 16 -0.51 9.28 -7.76
CA ASP A 16 0.25 8.03 -7.92
C ASP A 16 -0.27 6.90 -7.01
N ILE A 17 -0.50 7.21 -5.74
CA ILE A 17 -1.03 6.24 -4.77
C ILE A 17 -2.55 6.28 -4.63
N GLY A 18 -3.25 6.98 -5.52
CA GLY A 18 -4.68 7.24 -5.39
C GLY A 18 -5.58 6.04 -5.64
N HIS A 19 -5.03 4.92 -6.12
CA HIS A 19 -5.73 3.65 -6.21
C HIS A 19 -6.25 3.16 -4.84
N ALA A 20 -5.53 3.49 -3.76
CA ALA A 20 -5.89 3.13 -2.40
C ALA A 20 -7.23 3.72 -1.93
N GLY A 21 -7.62 4.88 -2.48
CA GLY A 21 -8.89 5.56 -2.19
C GLY A 21 -10.05 5.20 -3.13
N LYS A 22 -9.86 4.25 -4.05
CA LYS A 22 -10.91 3.77 -4.96
C LYS A 22 -11.86 2.77 -4.26
N PRO A 23 -13.04 2.47 -4.85
CA PRO A 23 -13.89 1.39 -4.38
C PRO A 23 -13.13 0.08 -4.12
N LEU A 24 -13.61 -0.69 -3.15
CA LEU A 24 -12.89 -1.85 -2.62
C LEU A 24 -12.44 -2.86 -3.69
N GLU A 25 -13.28 -3.13 -4.68
CA GLU A 25 -12.95 -4.03 -5.78
C GLU A 25 -11.74 -3.55 -6.59
N ILE A 26 -11.66 -2.24 -6.83
CA ILE A 26 -10.56 -1.62 -7.59
C ILE A 26 -9.28 -1.66 -6.76
N THR A 27 -9.34 -1.28 -5.48
CA THR A 27 -8.14 -1.27 -4.62
C THR A 27 -7.57 -2.68 -4.49
N ARG A 28 -8.43 -3.70 -4.29
CA ARG A 28 -8.00 -5.11 -4.20
C ARG A 28 -7.33 -5.60 -5.47
N ARG A 29 -7.90 -5.31 -6.64
CA ARG A 29 -7.29 -5.68 -7.93
C ARG A 29 -5.93 -5.02 -8.14
N MET A 30 -5.78 -3.76 -7.74
CA MET A 30 -4.50 -3.05 -7.83
C MET A 30 -3.48 -3.62 -6.85
N THR A 31 -3.88 -3.89 -5.60
CA THR A 31 -3.03 -4.55 -4.59
C THR A 31 -2.49 -5.87 -5.11
N ILE A 32 -3.32 -6.71 -5.72
CA ILE A 32 -2.91 -8.00 -6.28
C ILE A 32 -1.86 -7.77 -7.39
N ARG A 33 -2.13 -6.87 -8.34
CA ARG A 33 -1.19 -6.58 -9.44
C ARG A 33 0.18 -6.11 -8.94
N ILE A 34 0.19 -5.21 -7.96
CA ILE A 34 1.44 -4.68 -7.36
C ILE A 34 2.22 -5.80 -6.66
N HIS A 35 1.54 -6.67 -5.89
CA HIS A 35 2.24 -7.78 -5.23
C HIS A 35 2.73 -8.82 -6.21
N MET A 36 2.02 -9.07 -7.32
CA MET A 36 2.51 -9.96 -8.37
C MET A 36 3.82 -9.43 -8.98
N GLU A 37 3.93 -8.11 -9.16
CA GLU A 37 5.17 -7.46 -9.61
C GLU A 37 6.29 -7.60 -8.57
N PHE A 38 6.00 -7.34 -7.28
CA PHE A 38 6.98 -7.52 -6.21
C PHE A 38 7.46 -8.97 -6.10
N PHE A 39 6.57 -9.93 -6.22
CA PHE A 39 6.95 -11.35 -6.16
C PHE A 39 7.78 -11.79 -7.37
N ALA A 40 7.50 -11.23 -8.56
CA ALA A 40 8.34 -11.46 -9.72
C ALA A 40 9.77 -10.91 -9.51
N GLN A 41 9.88 -9.70 -8.93
CA GLN A 41 11.18 -9.14 -8.56
C GLN A 41 11.91 -10.02 -7.53
N GLY A 42 11.21 -10.50 -6.49
CA GLY A 42 11.81 -11.34 -5.45
C GLY A 42 12.29 -12.69 -5.97
N GLU A 43 11.62 -13.23 -7.00
CA GLU A 43 12.10 -14.42 -7.72
C GLU A 43 13.43 -14.15 -8.42
N GLU A 44 13.50 -13.06 -9.19
CA GLU A 44 14.71 -12.68 -9.92
C GLU A 44 15.87 -12.39 -8.97
N GLU A 45 15.62 -11.68 -7.86
CA GLU A 45 16.63 -11.44 -6.82
C GLU A 45 17.15 -12.75 -6.24
N ARG A 46 16.27 -13.72 -6.00
CA ARG A 46 16.64 -15.05 -5.49
C ARG A 46 17.46 -15.84 -6.50
N GLU A 47 17.08 -15.83 -7.78
CA GLU A 47 17.83 -16.49 -8.86
C GLU A 47 19.23 -15.91 -9.04
N LEU A 48 19.37 -14.59 -8.86
CA LEU A 48 20.65 -13.87 -8.93
C LEU A 48 21.48 -13.99 -7.64
N GLY A 49 20.96 -14.62 -6.58
CA GLY A 49 21.63 -14.71 -5.28
C GLY A 49 21.74 -13.38 -4.54
N LEU A 50 20.85 -12.42 -4.85
CA LEU A 50 20.76 -11.12 -4.19
C LEU A 50 19.87 -11.21 -2.93
N PRO A 51 20.06 -10.30 -1.95
CA PRO A 51 19.10 -10.16 -0.87
C PRO A 51 17.71 -9.79 -1.44
N ILE A 52 16.69 -10.54 -1.06
CA ILE A 52 15.31 -10.28 -1.52
C ILE A 52 14.84 -8.96 -0.92
N SER A 53 14.32 -8.09 -1.78
CA SER A 53 13.80 -6.79 -1.41
C SER A 53 12.57 -6.92 -0.50
N PRO A 54 12.31 -5.91 0.35
CA PRO A 54 11.12 -5.90 1.18
C PRO A 54 9.85 -6.08 0.35
N LEU A 55 8.88 -6.84 0.88
CA LEU A 55 7.62 -7.19 0.23
C LEU A 55 7.74 -8.09 -1.02
N CYS A 56 8.95 -8.45 -1.44
CA CYS A 56 9.18 -9.24 -2.65
C CYS A 56 9.21 -10.75 -2.37
N ASP A 57 9.36 -11.19 -1.12
CA ASP A 57 9.24 -12.62 -0.77
C ASP A 57 7.79 -13.06 -0.56
N ARG A 58 7.25 -13.80 -1.52
CA ARG A 58 5.87 -14.31 -1.48
C ARG A 58 5.58 -15.28 -0.33
N ASN A 59 6.61 -15.90 0.24
CA ASN A 59 6.49 -16.86 1.33
C ASN A 59 6.39 -16.17 2.70
N GLU A 60 6.92 -14.95 2.82
CA GLU A 60 6.96 -14.21 4.08
C GLU A 60 5.92 -13.09 4.17
N VAL A 61 5.43 -12.60 3.01
CA VAL A 61 4.57 -11.42 2.98
C VAL A 61 3.13 -11.68 3.40
N ASN A 62 2.73 -10.97 4.46
CA ASN A 62 1.33 -10.71 4.80
C ASN A 62 0.80 -9.51 3.98
N VAL A 63 0.10 -9.80 2.87
CA VAL A 63 -0.47 -8.79 1.96
C VAL A 63 -1.43 -7.85 2.68
N ALA A 64 -2.31 -8.36 3.54
CA ALA A 64 -3.25 -7.51 4.26
C ALA A 64 -2.52 -6.57 5.23
N GLY A 65 -1.53 -7.10 5.96
CA GLY A 65 -0.66 -6.32 6.84
C GLY A 65 0.11 -5.23 6.07
N SER A 66 0.61 -5.54 4.88
CA SER A 66 1.31 -4.55 4.03
C SER A 66 0.37 -3.42 3.60
N GLN A 67 -0.90 -3.72 3.27
CA GLN A 67 -1.90 -2.70 2.94
C GLN A 67 -2.31 -1.84 4.13
N VAL A 68 -2.43 -2.43 5.32
CA VAL A 68 -2.65 -1.66 6.57
C VAL A 68 -1.50 -0.67 6.78
N GLY A 69 -0.25 -1.14 6.66
CA GLY A 69 0.93 -0.28 6.78
C GLY A 69 0.96 0.84 5.72
N PHE A 70 0.70 0.50 4.46
CA PHE A 70 0.66 1.46 3.36
C PHE A 70 -0.41 2.54 3.56
N LEU A 71 -1.64 2.15 3.90
CA LEU A 71 -2.73 3.10 4.15
C LEU A 71 -2.43 4.00 5.36
N HIS A 72 -2.01 3.40 6.47
CA HIS A 72 -1.84 4.10 7.73
C HIS A 72 -0.64 5.06 7.73
N HIS A 73 0.49 4.67 7.13
CA HIS A 73 1.73 5.42 7.21
C HIS A 73 2.01 6.30 5.99
N LEU A 74 1.44 5.99 4.82
CA LEU A 74 1.70 6.73 3.58
C LEU A 74 0.46 7.44 3.06
N VAL A 75 -0.59 6.69 2.74
CA VAL A 75 -1.73 7.22 1.98
C VAL A 75 -2.54 8.21 2.81
N ILE A 76 -3.03 7.80 3.99
CA ILE A 76 -3.91 8.65 4.81
C ILE A 76 -3.19 9.94 5.25
N PRO A 77 -1.93 9.92 5.73
CA PRO A 77 -1.21 11.15 6.06
C PRO A 77 -1.06 12.09 4.85
N LEU A 78 -0.74 11.57 3.66
CA LEU A 78 -0.62 12.39 2.44
C LEU A 78 -1.97 13.03 2.08
N TYR A 79 -3.06 12.25 2.11
CA TYR A 79 -4.40 12.75 1.79
C TYR A 79 -4.90 13.77 2.81
N LYS A 80 -4.56 13.63 4.10
CA LYS A 80 -4.81 14.66 5.13
C LYS A 80 -3.98 15.92 4.89
N ALA A 81 -2.74 15.81 4.40
CA ALA A 81 -1.95 16.97 4.02
C ALA A 81 -2.55 17.68 2.80
N VAL A 82 -2.97 16.92 1.77
CA VAL A 82 -3.68 17.46 0.60
C VAL A 82 -4.98 18.17 1.02
N HIS A 83 -5.70 17.61 2.00
CA HIS A 83 -6.91 18.22 2.55
C HIS A 83 -6.71 19.68 2.94
N PHE A 84 -5.62 19.96 3.65
CA PHE A 84 -5.31 21.30 4.15
C PHE A 84 -5.23 22.36 3.03
N PHE A 85 -4.91 21.95 1.80
CA PHE A 85 -4.78 22.87 0.65
C PHE A 85 -6.02 22.92 -0.24
N VAL A 86 -6.88 21.91 -0.22
CA VAL A 86 -8.10 21.84 -1.04
C VAL A 86 -9.28 22.27 -0.17
N THR A 87 -9.77 23.49 -0.38
CA THR A 87 -10.91 24.08 0.35
C THR A 87 -12.27 23.51 -0.10
N SER A 88 -12.34 22.22 -0.42
CA SER A 88 -13.56 21.54 -0.88
C SER A 88 -13.88 20.37 0.04
N ASP A 89 -14.97 20.50 0.80
CA ASP A 89 -15.40 19.48 1.77
C ASP A 89 -15.88 18.19 1.08
N GLU A 90 -16.46 18.29 -0.14
CA GLU A 90 -17.02 17.14 -0.87
C GLU A 90 -15.95 16.15 -1.36
N PHE A 91 -14.87 16.63 -1.98
CA PHE A 91 -13.80 15.77 -2.50
C PHE A 91 -13.15 14.92 -1.41
N LEU A 92 -13.05 15.51 -0.22
CA LEU A 92 -12.33 14.95 0.91
C LEU A 92 -13.16 14.02 1.76
N ASN A 93 -14.43 14.34 2.00
CA ASN A 93 -15.32 13.42 2.71
C ASN A 93 -15.41 12.09 1.97
N ASP A 94 -15.58 12.11 0.65
CA ASP A 94 -15.69 10.84 -0.08
C ASP A 94 -14.37 10.07 -0.16
N CYS A 95 -13.22 10.74 -0.31
CA CYS A 95 -11.93 10.05 -0.44
C CYS A 95 -11.41 9.54 0.91
N LEU A 96 -11.44 10.36 1.97
CA LEU A 96 -10.98 9.96 3.30
C LEU A 96 -11.88 8.87 3.89
N ASN A 97 -13.21 8.99 3.76
CA ASN A 97 -14.12 7.94 4.23
C ASN A 97 -13.88 6.62 3.50
N ARG A 98 -13.60 6.65 2.19
CA ARG A 98 -13.23 5.44 1.43
C ARG A 98 -11.90 4.85 1.88
N LEU A 99 -10.88 5.68 2.15
CA LEU A 99 -9.59 5.23 2.68
C LEU A 99 -9.74 4.56 4.04
N GLU A 100 -10.56 5.12 4.94
CA GLU A 100 -10.85 4.54 6.25
C GLU A 100 -11.66 3.24 6.16
N ALA A 101 -12.62 3.17 5.24
CA ALA A 101 -13.38 1.94 4.97
C ALA A 101 -12.47 0.84 4.41
N ASN A 102 -11.59 1.17 3.47
CA ASN A 102 -10.60 0.23 2.92
C ASN A 102 -9.61 -0.21 4.00
N LEU A 103 -9.13 0.70 4.86
CA LEU A 103 -8.28 0.35 6.00
C LEU A 103 -8.98 -0.65 6.94
N SER A 104 -10.23 -0.38 7.28
CA SER A 104 -11.05 -1.25 8.13
C SER A 104 -11.24 -2.64 7.49
N HIS A 105 -11.41 -2.71 6.16
CA HIS A 105 -11.45 -3.99 5.44
C HIS A 105 -10.15 -4.78 5.61
N TRP A 106 -8.99 -4.14 5.40
CA TRP A 106 -7.68 -4.79 5.53
C TRP A 106 -7.32 -5.20 6.96
N GLN A 107 -7.89 -4.52 7.96
CA GLN A 107 -7.76 -4.88 9.38
C GLN A 107 -8.72 -5.99 9.83
N SER A 108 -9.75 -6.31 9.04
CA SER A 108 -10.73 -7.33 9.41
C SER A 108 -10.08 -8.73 9.51
N SER A 109 -10.66 -9.63 10.30
CA SER A 109 -10.11 -10.97 10.57
C SER A 109 -10.05 -11.89 9.35
N ASN A 110 -10.71 -11.50 8.25
CA ASN A 110 -10.68 -12.19 6.96
C ASN A 110 -10.75 -11.14 5.84
N PRO A 111 -9.66 -10.38 5.62
CA PRO A 111 -9.59 -9.51 4.47
C PRO A 111 -9.51 -10.46 3.29
N CYS A 112 -10.64 -10.62 2.59
CA CYS A 112 -10.67 -11.48 1.43
C CYS A 112 -9.58 -10.93 0.50
N VAL A 113 -8.51 -11.69 0.32
CA VAL A 113 -7.62 -11.57 -0.83
C VAL A 113 -8.00 -12.81 -1.58
N CYS A 114 -8.67 -12.66 -2.72
CA CYS A 114 -9.05 -13.83 -3.51
C CYS A 114 -7.72 -14.50 -3.88
N THR A 115 -7.37 -15.56 -3.15
CA THR A 115 -6.15 -16.34 -3.39
C THR A 115 -6.20 -17.02 -4.75
N ASP A 116 -7.39 -17.09 -5.35
CA ASP A 116 -7.61 -17.60 -6.70
C ASP A 116 -6.94 -16.73 -7.79
N ASP A 117 -6.67 -15.45 -7.51
CA ASP A 117 -6.00 -14.52 -8.44
C ASP A 117 -4.47 -14.43 -8.22
N ILE A 118 -3.94 -15.00 -7.13
CA ILE A 118 -2.49 -15.10 -6.88
C ILE A 118 -2.12 -16.58 -7.04
N PRO A 119 -1.58 -17.02 -8.18
CA PRO A 119 -1.24 -18.41 -8.41
C PRO A 119 -0.29 -18.87 -7.30
N ASP A 120 -0.60 -19.96 -6.60
CA ASP A 120 0.27 -20.65 -5.64
C ASP A 120 0.42 -20.03 -4.24
N LYS A 121 -0.69 -19.82 -3.50
CA LYS A 121 -0.65 -19.83 -2.02
C LYS A 121 -1.39 -21.05 -1.47
N ARG A 122 -0.63 -21.93 -0.80
CA ARG A 122 -1.19 -22.87 0.18
C ARG A 122 -1.94 -22.06 1.23
N SER A 123 -3.20 -22.43 1.42
CA SER A 123 -4.11 -21.91 2.43
C SER A 123 -3.44 -21.77 3.80
N SER A 124 -3.30 -20.56 4.30
CA SER A 124 -3.40 -20.32 5.73
C SER A 124 -3.60 -18.84 6.01
N CYS A 125 -4.85 -18.46 6.25
CA CYS A 125 -5.19 -17.30 7.06
C CYS A 125 -4.84 -17.62 8.52
N ASP A 126 -3.55 -17.71 8.85
CA ASP A 126 -3.13 -17.78 10.25
C ASP A 126 -3.03 -16.36 10.82
N SER A 127 -3.99 -16.02 11.66
CA SER A 127 -4.09 -14.74 12.37
C SER A 127 -2.89 -14.41 13.26
N THR A 128 -1.93 -15.33 13.42
CA THR A 128 -0.73 -15.15 14.25
C THR A 128 0.42 -14.42 13.54
N VAL A 129 0.36 -14.19 12.22
CA VAL A 129 1.41 -13.50 11.44
C VAL A 129 1.08 -12.01 11.21
N ALA A 130 0.46 -11.35 12.18
CA ALA A 130 0.13 -9.93 12.09
C ALA A 130 1.36 -9.00 12.23
N SER A 131 2.51 -9.53 12.65
CA SER A 131 3.70 -8.74 13.01
C SER A 131 4.91 -8.95 12.09
N ARG A 132 4.84 -9.83 11.08
CA ARG A 132 5.87 -9.98 10.04
C ARG A 132 5.26 -9.58 8.69
N GLY A 133 5.85 -8.60 8.02
CA GLY A 133 5.35 -8.02 6.76
C GLY A 133 4.74 -6.63 6.89
N VAL A 134 4.79 -6.01 8.07
CA VAL A 134 4.52 -4.57 8.23
C VAL A 134 5.72 -3.82 7.67
N PHE A 135 5.45 -2.84 6.80
CA PHE A 135 6.44 -1.89 6.32
C PHE A 135 7.22 -1.32 7.52
N PRO A 136 8.52 -1.66 7.70
CA PRO A 136 9.33 -1.02 8.73
C PRO A 136 9.32 0.48 8.45
N GLN A 137 9.01 1.32 9.45
CA GLN A 137 8.90 2.77 9.23
C GLN A 137 10.16 3.36 8.57
N GLU A 138 11.32 2.80 8.88
CA GLU A 138 12.61 3.10 8.26
C GLU A 138 12.66 2.86 6.73
N GLN A 139 11.98 1.83 6.22
CA GLN A 139 11.87 1.57 4.78
C GLN A 139 10.85 2.49 4.11
N ILE A 140 9.78 2.87 4.82
CA ILE A 140 8.83 3.90 4.37
C ILE A 140 9.57 5.22 4.18
N VAL A 141 10.40 5.62 5.14
CA VAL A 141 11.19 6.85 5.10
C VAL A 141 12.17 6.83 3.92
N LYS A 142 12.83 5.69 3.66
CA LYS A 142 13.70 5.53 2.48
C LYS A 142 12.96 5.66 1.15
N LEU A 143 11.74 5.12 1.05
CA LEU A 143 10.92 5.28 -0.15
C LEU A 143 10.40 6.71 -0.34
N ILE A 144 10.04 7.41 0.74
CA ILE A 144 9.57 8.81 0.67
C ILE A 144 10.71 9.75 0.29
N ASN A 145 11.90 9.55 0.87
CA ASN A 145 13.02 10.49 0.74
C ASN A 145 13.93 10.18 -0.46
N GLY A 146 13.68 9.09 -1.18
CA GLY A 146 14.57 8.59 -2.21
C GLY A 146 15.75 7.84 -1.59
N PHE A 147 16.26 6.85 -2.33
CA PHE A 147 17.56 6.24 -2.04
C PHE A 147 18.63 7.32 -2.29
N GLU A 148 19.05 8.00 -1.21
CA GLU A 148 20.33 8.73 -1.17
C GLU A 148 21.51 7.77 -1.01
#